data_AF-A0A355A3J3-F1
#
_entry.id   AF-A0A355A3J3-F1
#
_cell.length_a   1.000
_cell.length_b   1.000
_cell.length_c   1.000
_cell.angle_alpha   90.00
_cell.angle_beta   90.00
_cell.angle_gamma   90.00
#
_symmetry.space_group_name_H-M   'P 1'
#
loop_
_entity.id
_entity.type
_entity.pdbx_description
1 polymer ?
#
loop_
_entity_poly.entity_id
_entity_poly.type
_entity_poly.pdbx_seq_one_letter_code
_entity_poly.pdbx_strand_id
1 'polypeptide(L)'
;ELLLANHERECTTCDRNGSCKLQELANRFGVKKIRFGERDIKLPLDQSSPSIVRDPNKCILCGDCVRMCSEVQGIGALDFTGRGSKATVAPAFNKQLSEVECVNCGQCSAVCPTGALVVKDETDKAWAAINNPEKMVVVQVAPAVRVALGEEFGLPAGEIVTGKVVSALKRLGFDKVFDTCITADLTVIEETNEFISRLQQGEKLPQFTSCCPAWVKFAEHNEAEFLKNLSSCRSPQQMFGSLIKKHWAADLGKKPEDIIVVSIMPCTAKKFEASLPHFSTDGVQDVDLVLTTQELARMIREAGLVFEQLDIESFDTPFGFTSGTGVLFGATGGVAEAVLRAAHEFVTGEPIDQINFEEVRGFKHLKEAKVEIAGQEIKVAVVHGLGNAKALLNKIKEGKADYHIIEVMACPGGCIGGAGQPISPSMETKKKRAKGIYNADKLSQLRKSQDNPVVTKFYDQWLEKPNSEQAHEALHTAYANRGRIIGEDIQLLTSKQPDKVDIAVCVGTCCYLKGSYDTLKKFMTQADEAKVREKINLHATFCLEGCEQSPSIKVNNEIINGVTPDQAETVFKEKILTKLKED
;
A
#
# COMPACT_ATOMS: atom_id res chain seq x y z
N GLU A 1 21.71 -26.70 14.78
CA GLU A 1 21.91 -26.30 16.19
C GLU A 1 22.38 -24.86 16.38
N LEU A 2 23.46 -24.40 15.72
CA LEU A 2 23.95 -23.01 15.89
C LEU A 2 22.89 -21.94 15.57
N LEU A 3 22.11 -22.12 14.49
CA LEU A 3 21.00 -21.21 14.17
C LEU A 3 19.96 -21.17 15.30
N LEU A 4 19.67 -22.32 15.92
CA LEU A 4 18.71 -22.42 17.01
C LEU A 4 19.26 -21.87 18.34
N ALA A 5 20.58 -21.86 18.54
CA ALA A 5 21.21 -21.27 19.72
C ALA A 5 21.06 -19.74 19.74
N ASN A 6 21.04 -19.11 18.57
CA ASN A 6 20.85 -17.66 18.42
C ASN A 6 19.40 -17.24 18.11
N HIS A 7 18.45 -18.16 18.25
CA HIS A 7 17.04 -17.97 17.89
C HIS A 7 16.16 -18.14 19.13
N GLU A 8 15.15 -17.28 19.31
CA GLU A 8 14.14 -17.45 20.34
C GLU A 8 13.19 -18.59 19.96
N ARG A 9 13.20 -19.65 20.77
CA ARG A 9 12.55 -20.94 20.46
C ARG A 9 11.13 -21.06 21.02
N GLU A 10 10.49 -19.95 21.31
CA GLU A 10 9.10 -19.94 21.75
C GLU A 10 8.17 -20.17 20.56
N CYS A 11 7.95 -21.44 20.23
CA CYS A 11 7.14 -21.84 19.08
C CYS A 11 5.64 -21.77 19.35
N THR A 12 5.18 -21.89 20.61
CA THR A 12 3.76 -22.06 20.91
C THR A 12 2.93 -20.81 20.63
N THR A 13 3.55 -19.63 20.77
CA THR A 13 2.94 -18.31 20.52
C THR A 13 3.45 -17.66 19.24
N CYS A 14 4.22 -18.39 18.42
CA CYS A 14 4.80 -17.84 17.20
C CYS A 14 3.83 -17.96 16.02
N ASP A 15 3.66 -16.87 15.26
CA ASP A 15 2.83 -16.84 14.04
C ASP A 15 3.27 -17.83 12.95
N ARG A 16 4.50 -18.33 13.03
CA ARG A 16 5.06 -19.32 12.10
C ARG A 16 5.02 -20.74 12.63
N ASN A 17 4.34 -20.99 13.75
CA ASN A 17 4.21 -22.35 14.26
C ASN A 17 3.55 -23.24 13.20
N GLY A 18 4.11 -24.43 12.96
CA GLY A 18 3.63 -25.38 11.96
C GLY A 18 4.03 -25.07 10.50
N SER A 19 4.47 -23.84 10.20
CA SER A 19 4.93 -23.43 8.86
C SER A 19 6.38 -22.92 8.82
N CYS A 20 7.09 -22.95 9.96
CA CYS A 20 8.46 -22.48 10.09
C CYS A 20 9.47 -23.47 9.48
N LYS A 21 10.31 -23.01 8.55
CA LYS A 21 11.32 -23.86 7.90
C LYS A 21 12.40 -24.30 8.88
N LEU A 22 12.76 -23.45 9.84
CA LEU A 22 13.73 -23.81 10.88
C LEU A 22 13.19 -24.93 11.78
N GLN A 23 11.90 -24.89 12.11
CA GLN A 23 11.21 -25.94 12.87
C GLN A 23 11.18 -27.26 12.08
N GLU A 24 10.83 -27.20 10.79
CA GLU A 24 10.86 -28.37 9.88
C GLU A 24 12.27 -28.99 9.82
N LEU A 25 13.31 -28.18 9.63
CA LEU A 25 14.69 -28.66 9.56
C LEU A 25 15.16 -29.23 10.90
N ALA A 26 14.82 -28.60 12.03
CA ALA A 26 15.15 -29.11 13.36
C ALA A 26 14.56 -30.51 13.59
N ASN A 27 13.29 -30.70 13.21
CA ASN A 27 12.61 -31.99 13.27
C ASN A 27 13.27 -33.02 12.33
N ARG A 28 13.53 -32.65 11.07
CA ARG A 28 14.16 -33.52 10.06
C ARG A 28 15.52 -34.05 10.51
N PHE A 29 16.32 -33.20 11.16
CA PHE A 29 17.65 -33.58 11.66
C PHE A 29 17.63 -34.16 13.08
N GLY A 30 16.45 -34.37 13.69
CA GLY A 30 16.34 -34.99 15.01
C GLY A 30 16.92 -34.15 16.16
N VAL A 31 16.93 -32.82 16.03
CA VAL A 31 17.48 -31.92 17.05
C VAL A 31 16.52 -31.83 18.23
N LYS A 32 16.75 -32.66 19.26
CA LYS A 32 15.95 -32.69 20.49
C LYS A 32 16.50 -31.82 21.62
N LYS A 33 17.82 -31.58 21.63
CA LYS A 33 18.52 -30.75 22.62
C LYS A 33 19.56 -29.92 21.90
N ILE A 34 19.74 -28.67 22.34
CA ILE A 34 20.75 -27.76 21.79
C ILE A 34 21.97 -27.78 22.70
N ARG A 35 23.14 -28.03 22.11
CA ARG A 35 24.41 -28.11 22.85
C ARG A 35 25.10 -26.76 23.05
N PHE A 36 24.71 -25.74 22.27
CA PHE A 36 25.40 -24.45 22.16
C PHE A 36 24.73 -23.31 22.96
N GLY A 37 23.86 -23.64 23.92
CA GLY A 37 23.19 -22.66 24.77
C GLY A 37 22.01 -21.93 24.09
N GLU A 38 21.70 -20.77 24.65
CA GLU A 38 20.63 -19.86 24.20
C GLU A 38 21.18 -18.45 24.01
N ARG A 39 20.39 -17.60 23.39
CA ARG A 39 20.72 -16.19 23.20
C ARG A 39 20.67 -15.45 24.54
N ASP A 40 21.77 -14.79 24.90
CA ASP A 40 21.87 -14.05 26.17
C ASP A 40 21.07 -12.73 26.19
N ILE A 41 20.88 -12.09 25.02
CA ILE A 41 20.32 -10.74 24.92
C ILE A 41 19.10 -10.74 23.99
N LYS A 42 17.93 -10.39 24.52
CA LYS A 42 16.74 -10.11 23.69
C LYS A 42 16.80 -8.68 23.15
N LEU A 43 16.59 -8.55 21.85
CA LEU A 43 16.47 -7.28 21.15
C LEU A 43 15.01 -6.82 21.11
N PRO A 44 14.74 -5.50 21.08
CA PRO A 44 13.38 -4.99 20.98
C PRO A 44 12.74 -5.38 19.64
N LEU A 45 11.44 -5.69 19.70
CA LEU A 45 10.61 -5.86 18.52
C LEU A 45 10.33 -4.49 17.89
N ASP A 46 10.24 -4.46 16.56
CA ASP A 46 9.76 -3.30 15.82
C ASP A 46 8.33 -3.57 15.34
N GLN A 47 7.39 -2.85 15.96
CA GLN A 47 5.95 -2.88 15.66
C GLN A 47 5.44 -1.56 15.07
N SER A 48 6.36 -0.67 14.70
CA SER A 48 6.07 0.69 14.21
C SER A 48 5.30 0.70 12.90
N SER A 49 5.60 -0.26 12.02
CA SER A 49 4.93 -0.42 10.74
C SER A 49 3.48 -0.86 10.95
N PRO A 50 2.51 -0.32 10.20
CA PRO A 50 1.14 -0.84 10.21
C PRO A 50 1.01 -2.19 9.47
N SER A 51 2.04 -2.63 8.76
CA SER A 51 1.94 -3.74 7.81
C SER A 51 2.61 -5.02 8.28
N ILE A 52 3.75 -4.92 8.95
CA ILE A 52 4.56 -6.06 9.38
C ILE A 52 5.15 -5.81 10.76
N VAL A 53 5.43 -6.90 11.49
CA VAL A 53 6.19 -6.88 12.74
C VAL A 53 7.55 -7.52 12.48
N ARG A 54 8.62 -6.90 13.00
CA ARG A 54 9.98 -7.42 12.94
C ARG A 54 10.43 -7.84 14.34
N ASP A 55 10.74 -9.12 14.48
CA ASP A 55 11.33 -9.73 15.67
C ASP A 55 12.76 -10.20 15.37
N PRO A 56 13.79 -9.42 15.77
CA PRO A 56 15.18 -9.80 15.55
C PRO A 56 15.59 -11.08 16.26
N ASN A 57 14.89 -11.45 17.35
CA ASN A 57 15.22 -12.62 18.16
C ASN A 57 14.89 -13.92 17.43
N LYS A 58 13.99 -13.88 16.45
CA LYS A 58 13.65 -15.01 15.59
C LYS A 58 14.44 -15.02 14.28
N CYS A 59 15.34 -14.07 14.04
CA CYS A 59 16.10 -14.00 12.80
C CYS A 59 17.25 -15.01 12.76
N ILE A 60 17.41 -15.69 11.62
CA ILE A 60 18.52 -16.64 11.37
C ILE A 60 19.58 -16.09 10.42
N LEU A 61 19.54 -14.79 10.09
CA LEU A 61 20.49 -14.10 9.21
C LEU A 61 20.64 -14.76 7.81
N CYS A 62 19.56 -15.34 7.27
CA CYS A 62 19.57 -15.97 5.94
C CYS A 62 19.73 -14.96 4.78
N GLY A 63 19.34 -13.69 4.99
CA GLY A 63 19.42 -12.65 3.97
C GLY A 63 18.27 -12.61 2.96
N ASP A 64 17.33 -13.56 2.99
CA ASP A 64 16.22 -13.61 2.01
C ASP A 64 15.39 -12.31 2.00
N CYS A 65 15.09 -11.76 3.18
CA CYS A 65 14.37 -10.49 3.31
C CYS A 65 15.15 -9.29 2.76
N VAL A 66 16.47 -9.26 2.96
CA VAL A 66 17.38 -8.20 2.45
C VAL A 66 17.37 -8.26 0.93
N ARG A 67 17.65 -9.44 0.35
CA ARG A 67 17.68 -9.66 -1.10
C ARG A 67 16.33 -9.37 -1.76
N MET A 68 15.22 -9.81 -1.15
CA MET A 68 13.89 -9.51 -1.69
C MET A 68 13.58 -8.00 -1.69
N CYS A 69 14.02 -7.28 -0.65
CA CYS A 69 13.80 -5.84 -0.56
C CYS A 69 14.71 -5.04 -1.50
N SER A 70 15.98 -5.43 -1.66
CA SER A 70 16.96 -4.73 -2.50
C SER A 70 16.92 -5.18 -3.97
N GLU A 71 17.04 -6.47 -4.25
CA GLU A 71 17.18 -7.02 -5.61
C GLU A 71 15.84 -7.04 -6.36
N VAL A 72 14.73 -7.38 -5.70
CA VAL A 72 13.42 -7.55 -6.36
C VAL A 72 12.55 -6.30 -6.27
N GLN A 73 12.46 -5.70 -5.09
CA GLN A 73 11.66 -4.48 -4.87
C GLN A 73 12.45 -3.21 -5.18
N GLY A 74 13.79 -3.24 -5.20
CA GLY A 74 14.59 -2.04 -5.50
C GLY A 74 14.53 -0.96 -4.42
N ILE A 75 14.09 -1.31 -3.20
CA ILE A 75 13.95 -0.37 -2.07
C ILE A 75 15.17 -0.40 -1.16
N GLY A 76 15.60 -1.60 -0.74
CA GLY A 76 16.73 -1.73 0.18
C GLY A 76 16.47 -1.21 1.60
N ALA A 77 15.23 -1.25 2.09
CA ALA A 77 14.87 -0.78 3.44
C ALA A 77 15.43 -1.66 4.58
N LEU A 78 15.97 -2.83 4.29
CA LEU A 78 16.59 -3.75 5.25
C LEU A 78 17.94 -4.19 4.71
N ASP A 79 18.96 -4.18 5.56
CA ASP A 79 20.30 -4.69 5.25
C ASP A 79 20.96 -5.32 6.49
N PHE A 80 22.11 -5.96 6.28
CA PHE A 80 22.96 -6.47 7.35
C PHE A 80 23.73 -5.32 8.01
N THR A 81 23.62 -5.24 9.34
CA THR A 81 24.38 -4.30 10.17
C THR A 81 25.17 -5.05 11.24
N GLY A 82 26.23 -4.43 11.73
CA GLY A 82 27.14 -5.05 12.71
C GLY A 82 28.07 -6.11 12.10
N ARG A 83 28.82 -6.82 12.96
CA ARG A 83 29.76 -7.88 12.57
C ARG A 83 29.82 -8.98 13.64
N GLY A 84 30.19 -10.19 13.23
CA GLY A 84 30.33 -11.34 14.13
C GLY A 84 29.03 -11.63 14.88
N SER A 85 29.09 -11.78 16.20
CA SER A 85 27.93 -12.03 17.07
C SER A 85 26.94 -10.85 17.13
N LYS A 86 27.35 -9.64 16.70
CA LYS A 86 26.49 -8.45 16.64
C LYS A 86 25.80 -8.27 15.28
N ALA A 87 25.97 -9.21 14.35
CA ALA A 87 25.32 -9.13 13.04
C ALA A 87 23.79 -9.21 13.20
N THR A 88 23.07 -8.28 12.60
CA THR A 88 21.61 -8.24 12.59
C THR A 88 21.10 -7.75 11.24
N VAL A 89 19.85 -8.09 10.92
CA VAL A 89 19.13 -7.42 9.82
C VAL A 89 18.36 -6.24 10.42
N ALA A 90 18.63 -5.05 9.92
CA ALA A 90 18.01 -3.83 10.41
C ALA A 90 17.81 -2.79 9.29
N PRO A 91 16.86 -1.86 9.46
CA PRO A 91 16.80 -0.66 8.65
C PRO A 91 18.04 0.23 8.84
N ALA A 92 18.20 1.21 7.94
CA ALA A 92 19.27 2.19 8.01
C ALA A 92 19.33 2.85 9.41
N PHE A 93 20.54 2.96 9.96
CA PHE A 93 20.81 3.53 11.29
C PHE A 93 20.04 2.88 12.45
N ASN A 94 19.57 1.64 12.29
CA ASN A 94 18.70 0.95 13.26
C ASN A 94 17.40 1.71 13.57
N LYS A 95 16.93 2.56 12.64
CA LYS A 95 15.63 3.21 12.73
C LYS A 95 14.50 2.19 12.68
N GLN A 96 13.31 2.64 13.08
CA GLN A 96 12.10 1.83 12.97
C GLN A 96 11.64 1.73 11.50
N LEU A 97 10.92 0.67 11.14
CA LEU A 97 10.41 0.48 9.78
C LEU A 97 9.47 1.60 9.30
N SER A 98 8.78 2.30 10.20
CA SER A 98 7.96 3.46 9.88
C SER A 98 8.77 4.72 9.53
N GLU A 99 10.04 4.76 9.90
CA GLU A 99 10.93 5.94 9.80
C GLU A 99 11.89 5.86 8.60
N VAL A 100 11.77 4.82 7.78
CA VAL A 100 12.60 4.57 6.58
C VAL A 100 11.72 4.46 5.34
N GLU A 101 12.32 4.38 4.15
CA GLU A 101 11.62 4.34 2.85
C GLU A 101 10.88 3.02 2.56
N CYS A 102 10.49 2.28 3.59
CA CYS A 102 9.67 1.09 3.48
C CYS A 102 8.32 1.41 2.82
N VAL A 103 8.04 0.75 1.71
CA VAL A 103 6.79 0.87 0.94
C VAL A 103 5.66 -0.05 1.42
N ASN A 104 5.82 -0.69 2.58
CA ASN A 104 4.81 -1.54 3.23
C ASN A 104 4.34 -2.78 2.45
N CYS A 105 5.00 -3.15 1.35
CA CYS A 105 4.59 -4.27 0.48
C CYS A 105 4.65 -5.66 1.15
N GLY A 106 5.38 -5.78 2.26
CA GLY A 106 5.48 -6.99 3.07
C GLY A 106 6.24 -8.14 2.42
N GLN A 107 6.83 -7.97 1.22
CA GLN A 107 7.49 -9.08 0.53
C GLN A 107 8.66 -9.69 1.34
N CYS A 108 9.25 -8.93 2.25
CA CYS A 108 10.23 -9.43 3.21
C CYS A 108 9.64 -10.44 4.22
N SER A 109 8.38 -10.31 4.65
CA SER A 109 7.69 -11.32 5.46
C SER A 109 7.31 -12.54 4.61
N ALA A 110 6.89 -12.33 3.36
CA ALA A 110 6.53 -13.43 2.45
C ALA A 110 7.68 -14.41 2.17
N VAL A 111 8.94 -13.95 2.22
CA VAL A 111 10.13 -14.81 2.02
C VAL A 111 10.78 -15.23 3.33
N CYS A 112 10.40 -14.67 4.48
CA CYS A 112 11.02 -15.02 5.75
C CYS A 112 10.72 -16.48 6.11
N PRO A 113 11.75 -17.32 6.35
CA PRO A 113 11.55 -18.73 6.67
C PRO A 113 11.16 -19.00 8.14
N THR A 114 11.10 -17.96 8.96
CA THR A 114 10.94 -18.00 10.42
C THR A 114 9.99 -16.89 10.88
N GLY A 115 9.71 -16.79 12.19
CA GLY A 115 8.88 -15.74 12.78
C GLY A 115 9.55 -14.37 12.90
N ALA A 116 10.67 -14.12 12.21
CA ALA A 116 11.40 -12.85 12.33
C ALA A 116 10.70 -11.68 11.64
N LEU A 117 9.96 -11.96 10.55
CA LEU A 117 9.16 -10.98 9.84
C LEU A 117 7.81 -11.61 9.53
N VAL A 118 6.77 -11.02 10.10
CA VAL A 118 5.39 -11.52 10.03
C VAL A 118 4.45 -10.38 9.68
N VAL A 119 3.27 -10.71 9.16
CA VAL A 119 2.20 -9.72 8.97
C VAL A 119 1.82 -9.16 10.34
N LYS A 120 1.51 -7.87 10.42
CA LYS A 120 0.96 -7.28 11.65
C LYS A 120 -0.45 -7.79 11.87
N ASP A 121 -0.58 -8.64 12.88
CA ASP A 121 -1.86 -9.23 13.27
C ASP A 121 -2.78 -8.17 13.87
N GLU A 122 -4.02 -8.12 13.39
CA GLU A 122 -5.09 -7.30 13.92
C GLU A 122 -6.38 -8.09 14.16
N THR A 123 -6.28 -9.43 14.26
CA THR A 123 -7.42 -10.32 14.55
C THR A 123 -8.12 -9.97 15.85
N ASP A 124 -7.40 -9.62 16.92
CA ASP A 124 -7.99 -9.15 18.19
C ASP A 124 -8.91 -7.93 18.00
N LYS A 125 -8.52 -6.98 17.12
CA LYS A 125 -9.36 -5.82 16.80
C LYS A 125 -10.62 -6.23 16.04
N ALA A 126 -10.50 -7.21 15.15
CA ALA A 126 -11.65 -7.75 14.43
C ALA A 126 -12.62 -8.44 15.38
N TRP A 127 -12.12 -9.26 16.31
CA TRP A 127 -12.94 -9.91 17.33
C TRP A 127 -13.62 -8.88 18.24
N ALA A 128 -12.91 -7.82 18.64
CA ALA A 128 -13.51 -6.74 19.42
C ALA A 128 -14.62 -6.01 18.64
N ALA A 129 -14.44 -5.79 17.34
CA ALA A 129 -15.46 -5.18 16.49
C ALA A 129 -16.70 -6.07 16.35
N ILE A 130 -16.52 -7.35 16.01
CA ILE A 130 -17.60 -8.33 15.82
C ILE A 130 -18.41 -8.51 17.11
N ASN A 131 -17.76 -8.51 18.27
CA ASN A 131 -18.42 -8.67 19.56
C ASN A 131 -19.05 -7.38 20.09
N ASN A 132 -18.99 -6.26 19.35
CA ASN A 132 -19.62 -5.02 19.75
C ASN A 132 -21.07 -4.93 19.23
N PRO A 133 -22.09 -5.03 20.10
CA PRO A 133 -23.50 -5.04 19.69
C PRO A 133 -24.01 -3.68 19.19
N GLU A 134 -23.28 -2.59 19.44
CA GLU A 134 -23.67 -1.23 19.02
C GLU A 134 -23.24 -0.91 17.59
N LYS A 135 -22.33 -1.71 17.02
CA LYS A 135 -21.73 -1.47 15.72
C LYS A 135 -22.19 -2.52 14.73
N MET A 136 -22.44 -2.08 13.50
CA MET A 136 -22.65 -2.98 12.37
C MET A 136 -21.30 -3.24 11.70
N VAL A 137 -20.86 -4.50 11.65
CA VAL A 137 -19.56 -4.87 11.08
C VAL A 137 -19.75 -5.44 9.69
N VAL A 138 -19.30 -4.66 8.71
CA VAL A 138 -19.33 -4.98 7.29
C VAL A 138 -17.96 -5.47 6.87
N VAL A 139 -17.89 -6.56 6.11
CA VAL A 139 -16.64 -7.07 5.55
C VAL A 139 -16.65 -7.12 4.04
N GLN A 140 -15.57 -6.67 3.41
CA GLN A 140 -15.33 -6.82 1.97
C GLN A 140 -14.19 -7.81 1.68
N VAL A 141 -14.32 -8.61 0.64
CA VAL A 141 -13.34 -9.64 0.28
C VAL A 141 -12.67 -9.33 -1.06
N ALA A 142 -11.34 -9.19 -1.06
CA ALA A 142 -10.58 -8.95 -2.27
C ALA A 142 -10.56 -10.15 -3.23
N PRO A 143 -10.39 -9.91 -4.56
CA PRO A 143 -10.42 -10.96 -5.57
C PRO A 143 -9.48 -12.12 -5.29
N ALA A 144 -8.21 -11.85 -4.93
CA ALA A 144 -7.20 -12.90 -4.79
C ALA A 144 -7.35 -13.77 -3.53
N VAL A 145 -8.16 -13.37 -2.56
CA VAL A 145 -8.41 -14.16 -1.33
C VAL A 145 -9.09 -15.48 -1.68
N ARG A 146 -10.06 -15.43 -2.62
CA ARG A 146 -10.91 -16.57 -3.01
C ARG A 146 -10.17 -17.72 -3.68
N VAL A 147 -8.93 -17.51 -4.14
CA VAL A 147 -8.11 -18.54 -4.82
C VAL A 147 -6.92 -19.00 -3.98
N ALA A 148 -6.75 -18.44 -2.78
CA ALA A 148 -5.58 -18.67 -1.95
C ALA A 148 -5.94 -19.13 -0.54
N LEU A 149 -7.05 -18.65 0.06
CA LEU A 149 -7.42 -19.00 1.44
C LEU A 149 -7.50 -20.52 1.66
N GLY A 150 -7.97 -21.28 0.68
CA GLY A 150 -8.07 -22.74 0.76
C GLY A 150 -6.75 -23.45 1.06
N GLU A 151 -5.61 -22.87 0.68
CA GLU A 151 -4.27 -23.45 0.93
C GLU A 151 -3.97 -23.61 2.42
N GLU A 152 -4.47 -22.69 3.25
CA GLU A 152 -4.33 -22.74 4.71
C GLU A 152 -5.11 -23.90 5.34
N PHE A 153 -6.04 -24.49 4.58
CA PHE A 153 -6.88 -25.60 4.99
C PHE A 153 -6.59 -26.88 4.19
N GLY A 154 -5.47 -26.93 3.47
CA GLY A 154 -5.04 -28.13 2.74
C GLY A 154 -5.57 -28.24 1.30
N LEU A 155 -6.36 -27.29 0.83
CA LEU A 155 -6.86 -27.30 -0.54
C LEU A 155 -5.77 -26.87 -1.55
N PRO A 156 -5.81 -27.39 -2.79
CA PRO A 156 -4.92 -26.98 -3.86
C PRO A 156 -4.92 -25.46 -4.11
N ALA A 157 -3.73 -24.90 -4.33
CA ALA A 157 -3.57 -23.52 -4.74
C ALA A 157 -4.33 -23.21 -6.04
N GLY A 158 -5.06 -22.10 -6.07
CA GLY A 158 -5.89 -21.70 -7.21
C GLY A 158 -7.30 -22.27 -7.22
N GLU A 159 -7.67 -23.13 -6.26
CA GLU A 159 -9.06 -23.57 -6.10
C GLU A 159 -9.95 -22.40 -5.66
N ILE A 160 -11.11 -22.25 -6.31
CA ILE A 160 -12.05 -21.16 -6.05
C ILE A 160 -12.90 -21.52 -4.85
N VAL A 161 -12.68 -20.86 -3.72
CA VAL A 161 -13.35 -21.12 -2.44
C VAL A 161 -14.29 -19.98 -2.01
N THR A 162 -14.74 -19.14 -2.96
CA THR A 162 -15.54 -17.94 -2.69
C THR A 162 -16.73 -18.20 -1.75
N GLY A 163 -17.58 -19.19 -2.06
CA GLY A 163 -18.77 -19.44 -1.24
C GLY A 163 -18.47 -19.90 0.19
N LYS A 164 -17.36 -20.64 0.37
CA LYS A 164 -16.89 -21.06 1.70
C LYS A 164 -16.29 -19.90 2.49
N VAL A 165 -15.59 -18.98 1.83
CA VAL A 165 -15.11 -17.73 2.45
C VAL A 165 -16.29 -16.94 2.99
N VAL A 166 -17.36 -16.78 2.20
CA VAL A 166 -18.56 -16.05 2.62
C VAL A 166 -19.21 -16.72 3.83
N SER A 167 -19.42 -18.02 3.78
CA SER A 167 -20.05 -18.73 4.88
C SER A 167 -19.18 -18.72 6.15
N ALA A 168 -17.84 -18.81 6.01
CA ALA A 168 -16.93 -18.63 7.14
C ALA A 168 -17.10 -17.25 7.78
N LEU A 169 -17.08 -16.16 6.99
CA LEU A 169 -17.23 -14.80 7.52
C LEU A 169 -18.58 -14.60 8.23
N LYS A 170 -19.69 -15.10 7.67
CA LYS A 170 -20.99 -15.04 8.36
C LYS A 170 -20.99 -15.81 9.67
N ARG A 171 -20.39 -17.01 9.68
CA ARG A 171 -20.26 -17.85 10.90
C ARG A 171 -19.32 -17.22 11.95
N LEU A 172 -18.35 -16.41 11.54
CA LEU A 172 -17.49 -15.64 12.45
C LEU A 172 -18.25 -14.48 13.12
N GLY A 173 -19.38 -14.03 12.57
CA GLY A 173 -20.24 -13.00 13.17
C GLY A 173 -20.25 -11.65 12.44
N PHE A 174 -19.74 -11.57 11.21
CA PHE A 174 -19.89 -10.35 10.40
C PHE A 174 -21.36 -10.16 9.98
N ASP A 175 -21.90 -8.94 10.14
CA ASP A 175 -23.30 -8.63 9.81
C ASP A 175 -23.60 -8.66 8.31
N LYS A 176 -22.61 -8.23 7.50
CA LYS A 176 -22.69 -8.20 6.04
C LYS A 176 -21.37 -8.58 5.41
N VAL A 177 -21.43 -9.49 4.44
CA VAL A 177 -20.27 -9.97 3.69
C VAL A 177 -20.43 -9.59 2.22
N PHE A 178 -19.57 -8.70 1.76
CA PHE A 178 -19.58 -8.11 0.43
C PHE A 178 -18.32 -8.44 -0.37
N ASP A 179 -18.35 -8.16 -1.67
CA ASP A 179 -17.25 -8.45 -2.59
C ASP A 179 -16.59 -7.13 -3.05
N THR A 180 -15.28 -6.97 -2.83
CA THR A 180 -14.54 -5.81 -3.32
C THR A 180 -14.56 -5.71 -4.86
N CYS A 181 -14.89 -6.79 -5.58
CA CYS A 181 -14.92 -6.76 -7.04
C CYS A 181 -15.96 -5.78 -7.60
N ILE A 182 -17.02 -5.42 -6.86
CA ILE A 182 -17.99 -4.40 -7.32
C ILE A 182 -17.36 -3.01 -7.43
N THR A 183 -16.49 -2.65 -6.50
CA THR A 183 -15.78 -1.37 -6.56
C THR A 183 -14.54 -1.45 -7.44
N ALA A 184 -14.04 -2.65 -7.72
CA ALA A 184 -13.10 -2.85 -8.82
C ALA A 184 -13.78 -2.56 -10.16
N ASP A 185 -15.04 -2.98 -10.37
CA ASP A 185 -15.80 -2.60 -11.55
C ASP A 185 -15.94 -1.06 -11.65
N LEU A 186 -16.27 -0.37 -10.55
CA LEU A 186 -16.29 1.11 -10.53
C LEU A 186 -14.92 1.73 -10.84
N THR A 187 -13.83 1.15 -10.31
CA THR A 187 -12.47 1.61 -10.64
C THR A 187 -12.24 1.53 -12.15
N VAL A 188 -12.67 0.45 -12.81
CA VAL A 188 -12.53 0.33 -14.27
C VAL A 188 -13.29 1.44 -14.99
N ILE A 189 -14.53 1.74 -14.58
CA ILE A 189 -15.33 2.79 -15.22
C ILE A 189 -14.67 4.15 -15.06
N GLU A 190 -14.31 4.56 -13.84
CA GLU A 190 -13.69 5.86 -13.58
C GLU A 190 -12.31 5.98 -14.23
N GLU A 191 -11.45 4.97 -14.04
CA GLU A 191 -10.07 5.00 -14.53
C GLU A 191 -10.00 4.99 -16.07
N THR A 192 -10.93 4.30 -16.72
CA THR A 192 -11.07 4.32 -18.19
C THR A 192 -11.56 5.67 -18.69
N ASN A 193 -12.56 6.29 -18.04
CA ASN A 193 -13.03 7.62 -18.43
C ASN A 193 -11.95 8.69 -18.21
N GLU A 194 -11.22 8.61 -17.09
CA GLU A 194 -10.03 9.46 -16.84
C GLU A 194 -8.97 9.26 -17.92
N PHE A 195 -8.68 8.02 -18.31
CA PHE A 195 -7.72 7.70 -19.36
C PHE A 195 -8.12 8.29 -20.72
N ILE A 196 -9.38 8.11 -21.12
CA ILE A 196 -9.90 8.65 -22.39
C ILE A 196 -9.80 10.18 -22.38
N SER A 197 -10.17 10.83 -21.28
CA SER A 197 -10.06 12.30 -21.16
C SER A 197 -8.61 12.77 -21.29
N ARG A 198 -7.66 12.11 -20.62
CA ARG A 198 -6.23 12.44 -20.71
C ARG A 198 -5.67 12.20 -22.10
N LEU A 199 -6.09 11.12 -22.76
CA LEU A 199 -5.69 10.79 -24.12
C LEU A 199 -6.15 11.84 -25.12
N GLN A 200 -7.39 12.31 -25.01
CA GLN A 200 -7.95 13.37 -25.86
C GLN A 200 -7.27 14.73 -25.65
N GLN A 201 -6.90 15.04 -24.40
CA GLN A 201 -6.22 16.29 -24.05
C GLN A 201 -4.71 16.25 -24.31
N GLY A 202 -4.11 15.06 -24.42
CA GLY A 202 -2.66 14.89 -24.56
C GLY A 202 -1.88 15.26 -23.30
N GLU A 203 -2.52 15.22 -22.12
CA GLU A 203 -1.93 15.64 -20.85
C GLU A 203 -1.78 14.47 -19.87
N LYS A 204 -0.76 14.53 -19.00
CA LYS A 204 -0.54 13.57 -17.89
C LYS A 204 -0.46 12.10 -18.36
N LEU A 205 0.13 11.89 -19.53
CA LEU A 205 0.47 10.58 -20.08
C LEU A 205 1.96 10.22 -19.83
N PRO A 206 2.31 8.92 -19.67
CA PRO A 206 1.40 7.78 -19.53
C PRO A 206 0.53 7.88 -18.27
N GLN A 207 -0.70 7.35 -18.30
CA GLN A 207 -1.49 7.15 -17.09
C GLN A 207 -0.98 5.92 -16.33
N PHE A 208 -0.62 6.07 -15.05
CA PHE A 208 -0.29 4.94 -14.19
C PHE A 208 -1.49 4.51 -13.36
N THR A 209 -1.69 3.20 -13.23
CA THR A 209 -2.70 2.68 -12.29
C THR A 209 -2.35 3.02 -10.85
N SER A 210 -3.34 3.27 -10.00
CA SER A 210 -3.15 3.71 -8.61
C SER A 210 -3.62 2.70 -7.54
N CYS A 211 -4.23 1.59 -7.93
CA CYS A 211 -4.87 0.65 -6.99
C CYS A 211 -3.89 -0.10 -6.05
N CYS A 212 -2.59 -0.14 -6.37
CA CYS A 212 -1.54 -0.79 -5.58
C CYS A 212 -0.87 0.21 -4.62
N PRO A 213 -1.16 0.18 -3.30
CA PRO A 213 -0.66 1.21 -2.37
C PRO A 213 0.86 1.18 -2.19
N ALA A 214 1.50 0.02 -2.35
CA ALA A 214 2.96 -0.06 -2.32
C ALA A 214 3.61 0.61 -3.55
N TRP A 215 2.94 0.59 -4.70
CA TRP A 215 3.36 1.36 -5.88
C TRP A 215 3.14 2.86 -5.66
N VAL A 216 1.97 3.26 -5.17
CA VAL A 216 1.69 4.67 -4.83
C VAL A 216 2.75 5.21 -3.86
N LYS A 217 2.99 4.52 -2.75
CA LYS A 217 4.01 4.93 -1.76
C LYS A 217 5.42 4.95 -2.34
N PHE A 218 5.75 4.01 -3.24
CA PHE A 218 7.01 4.04 -3.97
C PHE A 218 7.15 5.30 -4.83
N ALA A 219 6.10 5.65 -5.58
CA ALA A 219 6.07 6.84 -6.42
C ALA A 219 6.17 8.12 -5.58
N GLU A 220 5.44 8.18 -4.45
CA GLU A 220 5.51 9.30 -3.51
C GLU A 220 6.91 9.53 -2.94
N HIS A 221 7.69 8.47 -2.65
CA HIS A 221 9.06 8.59 -2.11
C HIS A 221 10.15 8.79 -3.17
N ASN A 222 10.01 8.13 -4.33
CA ASN A 222 11.12 7.94 -5.26
C ASN A 222 10.92 8.64 -6.59
N GLU A 223 9.67 8.85 -7.02
CA GLU A 223 9.30 9.19 -8.39
C GLU A 223 8.26 10.31 -8.44
N ALA A 224 8.51 11.37 -7.64
CA ALA A 224 7.57 12.48 -7.45
C ALA A 224 7.13 13.17 -8.76
N GLU A 225 7.98 13.13 -9.80
CA GLU A 225 7.68 13.66 -11.14
C GLU A 225 6.49 12.97 -11.82
N PHE A 226 6.25 11.69 -11.52
CA PHE A 226 5.15 10.91 -12.09
C PHE A 226 3.88 10.94 -11.24
N LEU A 227 3.82 11.68 -10.13
CA LEU A 227 2.63 11.72 -9.27
C LEU A 227 1.38 12.24 -9.98
N LYS A 228 1.55 13.21 -10.89
CA LYS A 228 0.47 13.74 -11.73
C LYS A 228 -0.01 12.74 -12.79
N ASN A 229 0.79 11.74 -13.09
CA ASN A 229 0.49 10.69 -14.05
C ASN A 229 -0.29 9.52 -13.42
N LEU A 230 -0.29 9.37 -12.09
CA LEU A 230 -1.16 8.39 -11.44
C LEU A 230 -2.64 8.72 -11.70
N SER A 231 -3.45 7.69 -11.91
CA SER A 231 -4.90 7.82 -11.93
C SER A 231 -5.36 8.39 -10.59
N SER A 232 -6.28 9.36 -10.64
CA SER A 232 -6.87 9.94 -9.44
C SER A 232 -7.84 8.98 -8.75
N CYS A 233 -8.22 7.87 -9.39
CA CYS A 233 -9.09 6.86 -8.81
C CYS A 233 -8.52 6.33 -7.49
N ARG A 234 -9.37 6.24 -6.47
CA ARG A 234 -9.10 5.47 -5.26
C ARG A 234 -8.96 3.98 -5.62
N SER A 235 -8.30 3.22 -4.76
CA SER A 235 -8.29 1.77 -4.95
C SER A 235 -9.68 1.16 -4.69
N PRO A 236 -9.97 -0.05 -5.19
CA PRO A 236 -11.26 -0.72 -4.94
C PRO A 236 -11.62 -0.82 -3.45
N GLN A 237 -10.62 -1.04 -2.57
CA GLN A 237 -10.82 -1.05 -1.12
C GLN A 237 -11.37 0.28 -0.61
N GLN A 238 -10.77 1.40 -1.06
CA GLN A 238 -11.11 2.73 -0.56
C GLN A 238 -12.37 3.29 -1.23
N MET A 239 -12.62 2.96 -2.49
CA MET A 239 -13.92 3.22 -3.12
C MET A 239 -15.04 2.53 -2.35
N PHE A 240 -14.82 1.27 -1.94
CA PHE A 240 -15.81 0.52 -1.15
C PHE A 240 -16.10 1.19 0.19
N GLY A 241 -15.05 1.50 0.96
CA GLY A 241 -15.20 2.17 2.26
C GLY A 241 -15.94 3.50 2.15
N SER A 242 -15.54 4.32 1.18
CA SER A 242 -16.17 5.61 0.89
C SER A 242 -17.67 5.46 0.56
N LEU A 243 -18.05 4.54 -0.33
CA LEU A 243 -19.46 4.33 -0.67
C LEU A 243 -20.29 3.83 0.52
N ILE A 244 -19.73 2.96 1.35
CA ILE A 244 -20.39 2.46 2.55
C ILE A 244 -20.65 3.60 3.54
N LYS A 245 -19.63 4.42 3.81
CA LYS A 245 -19.71 5.48 4.83
C LYS A 245 -20.50 6.69 4.33
N LYS A 246 -20.29 7.15 3.09
CA LYS A 246 -20.95 8.33 2.52
C LYS A 246 -22.41 8.11 2.17
N HIS A 247 -22.72 6.97 1.56
CA HIS A 247 -24.03 6.78 0.92
C HIS A 247 -24.83 5.67 1.58
N TRP A 248 -24.27 4.46 1.67
CA TRP A 248 -25.05 3.32 2.15
C TRP A 248 -25.41 3.41 3.64
N ALA A 249 -24.57 4.05 4.47
CA ALA A 249 -24.91 4.35 5.85
C ALA A 249 -26.20 5.17 5.95
N ALA A 250 -26.33 6.22 5.13
CA ALA A 250 -27.51 7.07 5.08
C ALA A 250 -28.75 6.29 4.59
N ASP A 251 -28.60 5.42 3.59
CA ASP A 251 -29.69 4.54 3.10
C ASP A 251 -30.20 3.60 4.20
N LEU A 252 -29.35 3.20 5.14
CA LEU A 252 -29.72 2.40 6.30
C LEU A 252 -30.23 3.22 7.49
N GLY A 253 -30.27 4.55 7.39
CA GLY A 253 -30.58 5.44 8.51
C GLY A 253 -29.56 5.37 9.64
N LYS A 254 -28.31 5.01 9.34
CA LYS A 254 -27.18 4.90 10.28
C LYS A 254 -26.18 6.02 10.06
N LYS A 255 -25.41 6.35 11.09
CA LYS A 255 -24.26 7.24 10.96
C LYS A 255 -23.03 6.46 10.46
N PRO A 256 -22.07 7.12 9.78
CA PRO A 256 -20.82 6.49 9.35
C PRO A 256 -20.04 5.83 10.50
N GLU A 257 -20.07 6.44 11.69
CA GLU A 257 -19.41 5.94 12.92
C GLU A 257 -20.04 4.65 13.47
N ASP A 258 -21.28 4.32 13.10
CA ASP A 258 -22.00 3.12 13.58
C ASP A 258 -21.75 1.88 12.72
N ILE A 259 -21.01 2.04 11.62
CA ILE A 259 -20.64 0.96 10.72
C ILE A 259 -19.12 0.80 10.79
N ILE A 260 -18.63 -0.41 11.06
CA ILE A 260 -17.21 -0.75 10.98
C ILE A 260 -16.98 -1.49 9.66
N VAL A 261 -16.10 -0.98 8.81
CA VAL A 261 -15.73 -1.58 7.52
C VAL A 261 -14.41 -2.33 7.66
N VAL A 262 -14.48 -3.64 7.55
CA VAL A 262 -13.34 -4.56 7.57
C VAL A 262 -13.02 -5.02 6.14
N SER A 263 -11.75 -5.07 5.79
CA SER A 263 -11.31 -5.53 4.47
C SER A 263 -10.44 -6.78 4.59
N ILE A 264 -10.78 -7.85 3.88
CA ILE A 264 -9.92 -9.03 3.74
C ILE A 264 -9.09 -8.89 2.47
N MET A 265 -7.77 -8.70 2.64
CA MET A 265 -6.87 -8.32 1.56
C MET A 265 -5.67 -9.28 1.43
N PRO A 266 -5.20 -9.60 0.22
CA PRO A 266 -3.99 -10.38 0.02
C PRO A 266 -2.70 -9.58 0.29
N CYS A 267 -2.81 -8.38 0.89
CA CYS A 267 -1.77 -7.36 0.89
C CYS A 267 -1.62 -6.72 2.27
N THR A 268 -0.38 -6.54 2.72
CA THR A 268 -0.06 -5.83 3.96
C THR A 268 -0.05 -4.30 3.79
N ALA A 269 0.23 -3.80 2.57
CA ALA A 269 0.24 -2.37 2.30
C ALA A 269 -1.17 -1.75 2.31
N LYS A 270 -2.22 -2.58 2.19
CA LYS A 270 -3.61 -2.14 2.35
C LYS A 270 -3.94 -1.69 3.78
N LYS A 271 -3.27 -2.25 4.79
CA LYS A 271 -3.32 -1.75 6.19
C LYS A 271 -2.80 -0.31 6.29
N PHE A 272 -1.69 -0.03 5.60
CA PHE A 272 -1.15 1.32 5.52
C PHE A 272 -2.10 2.27 4.77
N GLU A 273 -2.64 1.85 3.63
CA GLU A 273 -3.60 2.66 2.86
C GLU A 273 -4.84 3.02 3.69
N ALA A 274 -5.41 2.07 4.44
CA ALA A 274 -6.55 2.31 5.33
C ALA A 274 -6.24 3.29 6.48
N SER A 275 -4.97 3.41 6.87
CA SER A 275 -4.57 4.32 7.95
C SER A 275 -4.37 5.77 7.52
N LEU A 276 -4.48 6.09 6.22
CA LEU A 276 -4.21 7.43 5.72
C LEU A 276 -5.34 8.41 6.08
N PRO A 277 -5.03 9.59 6.68
CA PRO A 277 -6.07 10.50 7.19
C PRO A 277 -7.07 11.00 6.14
N HIS A 278 -6.65 11.15 4.89
CA HIS A 278 -7.49 11.65 3.81
C HIS A 278 -8.49 10.61 3.26
N PHE A 279 -8.40 9.34 3.66
CA PHE A 279 -9.42 8.34 3.38
C PHE A 279 -10.43 8.28 4.52
N SER A 280 -11.12 9.40 4.70
CA SER A 280 -12.15 9.56 5.71
C SER A 280 -13.37 10.28 5.15
N THR A 281 -14.51 9.97 5.76
CA THR A 281 -15.81 10.58 5.52
C THR A 281 -16.30 11.17 6.84
N ASP A 282 -16.54 12.48 6.88
CA ASP A 282 -16.97 13.21 8.07
C ASP A 282 -16.08 12.97 9.32
N GLY A 283 -14.77 12.84 9.10
CA GLY A 283 -13.79 12.56 10.15
C GLY A 283 -13.73 11.09 10.62
N VAL A 284 -14.53 10.20 10.03
CA VAL A 284 -14.52 8.75 10.26
C VAL A 284 -13.74 8.06 9.14
N GLN A 285 -12.88 7.09 9.47
CA GLN A 285 -12.15 6.33 8.46
C GLN A 285 -13.09 5.59 7.51
N ASP A 286 -12.77 5.62 6.20
CA ASP A 286 -13.54 4.91 5.17
C ASP A 286 -13.45 3.39 5.35
N VAL A 287 -12.26 2.90 5.73
CA VAL A 287 -11.98 1.50 6.08
C VAL A 287 -11.33 1.45 7.45
N ASP A 288 -12.03 0.88 8.42
CA ASP A 288 -11.62 0.85 9.83
C ASP A 288 -10.53 -0.20 10.11
N LEU A 289 -10.58 -1.34 9.41
CA LEU A 289 -9.67 -2.46 9.65
C LEU A 289 -9.34 -3.22 8.36
N VAL A 290 -8.10 -3.69 8.25
CA VAL A 290 -7.68 -4.56 7.14
C VAL A 290 -7.05 -5.82 7.70
N LEU A 291 -7.65 -6.97 7.40
CA LEU A 291 -7.11 -8.28 7.72
C LEU A 291 -6.52 -8.91 6.46
N THR A 292 -5.44 -9.66 6.62
CA THR A 292 -4.88 -10.45 5.53
C THR A 292 -5.54 -11.81 5.38
N THR A 293 -5.29 -12.51 4.27
CA THR A 293 -5.72 -13.90 4.09
C THR A 293 -5.17 -14.81 5.21
N GLN A 294 -3.94 -14.56 5.68
CA GLN A 294 -3.35 -15.28 6.81
C GLN A 294 -4.12 -15.03 8.12
N GLU A 295 -4.49 -13.77 8.39
CA GLU A 295 -5.27 -13.39 9.57
C GLU A 295 -6.68 -13.98 9.52
N LEU A 296 -7.36 -13.96 8.37
CA LEU A 296 -8.65 -14.63 8.22
C LEU A 296 -8.54 -16.14 8.46
N ALA A 297 -7.51 -16.80 7.91
CA ALA A 297 -7.29 -18.22 8.15
C ALA A 297 -7.10 -18.53 9.64
N ARG A 298 -6.43 -17.64 10.38
CA ARG A 298 -6.28 -17.73 11.83
C ARG A 298 -7.61 -17.61 12.55
N MET A 299 -8.43 -16.59 12.25
CA MET A 299 -9.75 -16.42 12.86
C MET A 299 -10.66 -17.64 12.63
N ILE A 300 -10.64 -18.22 11.43
CA ILE A 300 -11.42 -19.44 11.12
C ILE A 300 -10.98 -20.61 12.00
N ARG A 301 -9.66 -20.78 12.23
CA ARG A 301 -9.13 -21.82 13.12
C ARG A 301 -9.46 -21.54 14.59
N GLU A 302 -9.36 -20.30 15.04
CA GLU A 302 -9.69 -19.86 16.40
C GLU A 302 -11.17 -20.12 16.74
N ALA A 303 -12.06 -19.91 15.76
CA ALA A 303 -13.48 -20.21 15.88
C ALA A 303 -13.82 -21.72 15.82
N GLY A 304 -12.83 -22.58 15.52
CA GLY A 304 -13.04 -24.02 15.39
C GLY A 304 -13.82 -24.44 14.14
N LEU A 305 -13.90 -23.58 13.11
CA LEU A 305 -14.62 -23.88 11.89
C LEU A 305 -13.84 -24.86 11.01
N VAL A 306 -14.49 -25.97 10.62
CA VAL A 306 -13.93 -26.94 9.67
C VAL A 306 -14.19 -26.44 8.25
N PHE A 307 -13.25 -25.66 7.70
CA PHE A 307 -13.42 -24.94 6.42
C PHE A 307 -13.91 -25.83 5.26
N GLU A 308 -13.41 -27.06 5.17
CA GLU A 308 -13.78 -28.00 4.10
C GLU A 308 -15.26 -28.41 4.14
N GLN A 309 -15.86 -28.45 5.33
CA GLN A 309 -17.24 -28.87 5.57
C GLN A 309 -18.24 -27.71 5.55
N LEU A 310 -17.78 -26.47 5.32
CA LEU A 310 -18.66 -25.32 5.20
C LEU A 310 -19.48 -25.41 3.91
N ASP A 311 -20.79 -25.23 4.04
CA ASP A 311 -21.66 -24.96 2.90
C ASP A 311 -21.24 -23.69 2.16
N ILE A 312 -21.56 -23.64 0.87
CA ILE A 312 -21.34 -22.45 0.06
C ILE A 312 -22.48 -21.45 0.28
N GLU A 313 -22.12 -20.17 0.43
CA GLU A 313 -23.08 -19.08 0.51
C GLU A 313 -22.73 -17.96 -0.47
N SER A 314 -23.73 -17.16 -0.85
CA SER A 314 -23.53 -15.96 -1.68
C SER A 314 -23.24 -14.73 -0.82
N PHE A 315 -22.49 -13.79 -1.41
CA PHE A 315 -22.34 -12.44 -0.86
C PHE A 315 -23.70 -11.76 -0.66
N ASP A 316 -23.74 -10.83 0.27
CA ASP A 316 -24.92 -10.00 0.55
C ASP A 316 -25.11 -8.91 -0.53
N THR A 317 -26.32 -8.39 -0.66
CA THR A 317 -26.64 -7.26 -1.56
C THR A 317 -26.64 -5.92 -0.79
N PRO A 318 -26.34 -4.78 -1.43
CA PRO A 318 -26.14 -4.59 -2.88
C PRO A 318 -24.72 -4.87 -3.39
N PHE A 319 -23.71 -4.91 -2.52
CA PHE A 319 -22.29 -4.99 -2.92
C PHE A 319 -21.74 -6.41 -3.18
N GLY A 320 -22.62 -7.39 -3.42
CA GLY A 320 -22.23 -8.80 -3.64
C GLY A 320 -22.27 -9.26 -5.09
N PHE A 321 -22.86 -8.48 -6.00
CA PHE A 321 -23.02 -8.85 -7.39
C PHE A 321 -21.94 -8.18 -8.25
N THR A 322 -21.07 -8.98 -8.88
CA THR A 322 -19.81 -8.49 -9.49
C THR A 322 -19.59 -9.06 -10.88
N SER A 323 -18.75 -8.39 -11.68
CA SER A 323 -18.32 -8.91 -12.98
C SER A 323 -17.00 -9.71 -12.88
N GLY A 324 -16.73 -10.53 -13.91
CA GLY A 324 -15.47 -11.25 -14.08
C GLY A 324 -14.27 -10.31 -14.23
N THR A 325 -14.49 -9.09 -14.73
CA THR A 325 -13.46 -8.05 -14.82
C THR A 325 -12.96 -7.63 -13.45
N GLY A 326 -13.86 -7.38 -12.49
CA GLY A 326 -13.47 -7.08 -11.11
C GLY A 326 -12.66 -8.21 -10.47
N VAL A 327 -12.93 -9.47 -10.85
CA VAL A 327 -12.15 -10.63 -10.34
C VAL A 327 -10.72 -10.64 -10.89
N LEU A 328 -10.49 -10.19 -12.13
CA LEU A 328 -9.17 -10.19 -12.77
C LEU A 328 -8.14 -9.31 -12.05
N PHE A 329 -8.57 -8.30 -11.30
CA PHE A 329 -7.70 -7.42 -10.49
C PHE A 329 -6.79 -8.20 -9.52
N GLY A 330 -7.14 -9.44 -9.20
CA GLY A 330 -6.29 -10.34 -8.41
C GLY A 330 -4.95 -10.69 -9.07
N ALA A 331 -4.85 -10.66 -10.40
CA ALA A 331 -3.68 -11.05 -11.17
C ALA A 331 -3.05 -9.85 -11.90
N THR A 332 -1.73 -9.90 -12.10
CA THR A 332 -1.03 -8.88 -12.91
C THR A 332 -1.54 -8.85 -14.35
N GLY A 333 -1.84 -7.66 -14.84
CA GLY A 333 -2.44 -7.40 -16.15
C GLY A 333 -3.95 -7.37 -16.14
N GLY A 334 -4.59 -7.73 -15.02
CA GLY A 334 -6.04 -7.74 -14.91
C GLY A 334 -6.66 -6.34 -14.96
N VAL A 335 -5.97 -5.32 -14.44
CA VAL A 335 -6.45 -3.93 -14.46
C VAL A 335 -6.29 -3.36 -15.86
N ALA A 336 -5.14 -3.56 -16.49
CA ALA A 336 -4.92 -3.17 -17.88
C ALA A 336 -5.92 -3.85 -18.83
N GLU A 337 -6.14 -5.16 -18.68
CA GLU A 337 -7.13 -5.90 -19.47
C GLU A 337 -8.54 -5.34 -19.25
N ALA A 338 -8.89 -5.02 -18.00
CA ALA A 338 -10.17 -4.43 -17.65
C ALA A 338 -10.42 -3.07 -18.32
N VAL A 339 -9.42 -2.17 -18.24
CA VAL A 339 -9.49 -0.85 -18.89
C VAL A 339 -9.58 -1.00 -20.40
N LEU A 340 -8.84 -1.93 -21.01
CA LEU A 340 -8.90 -2.20 -22.44
C LEU A 340 -10.28 -2.71 -22.89
N ARG A 341 -10.92 -3.60 -22.10
CA ARG A 341 -12.29 -4.07 -22.35
C ARG A 341 -13.31 -2.92 -22.34
N ALA A 342 -13.14 -1.93 -21.48
CA ALA A 342 -14.06 -0.79 -21.36
C ALA A 342 -13.76 0.32 -22.38
N ALA A 343 -12.47 0.61 -22.63
CA ALA A 343 -12.04 1.73 -23.46
C ALA A 343 -12.56 1.63 -24.91
N HIS A 344 -12.58 0.44 -25.51
CA HIS A 344 -13.11 0.26 -26.85
C HIS A 344 -14.58 0.70 -26.94
N GLU A 345 -15.43 0.19 -26.05
CA GLU A 345 -16.86 0.46 -26.04
C GLU A 345 -17.16 1.93 -25.70
N PHE A 346 -16.41 2.53 -24.79
CA PHE A 346 -16.59 3.94 -24.43
C PHE A 346 -16.20 4.92 -25.54
N VAL A 347 -15.19 4.57 -26.36
CA VAL A 347 -14.76 5.43 -27.47
C VAL A 347 -15.59 5.20 -28.73
N THR A 348 -15.92 3.95 -29.04
CA THR A 348 -16.58 3.59 -30.31
C THR A 348 -18.10 3.53 -30.20
N GLY A 349 -18.66 3.35 -29.00
CA GLY A 349 -20.07 3.04 -28.78
C GLY A 349 -20.45 1.59 -29.14
N GLU A 350 -19.50 0.80 -29.63
CA GLU A 350 -19.71 -0.58 -30.10
C GLU A 350 -19.05 -1.59 -29.13
N PRO A 351 -19.73 -2.70 -28.83
CA PRO A 351 -19.18 -3.74 -27.97
C PRO A 351 -17.95 -4.39 -28.64
N ILE A 352 -16.95 -4.72 -27.84
CA ILE A 352 -15.77 -5.46 -28.30
C ILE A 352 -16.00 -6.97 -28.21
N ASP A 353 -15.80 -7.70 -29.30
CA ASP A 353 -15.87 -9.17 -29.31
C ASP A 353 -14.67 -9.80 -28.59
N GLN A 354 -13.50 -9.15 -28.67
CA GLN A 354 -12.29 -9.57 -28.00
C GLN A 354 -12.32 -9.20 -26.51
N ILE A 355 -12.69 -10.18 -25.68
CA ILE A 355 -12.70 -10.02 -24.22
C ILE A 355 -11.34 -10.39 -23.59
N ASN A 356 -10.61 -11.34 -24.18
CA ASN A 356 -9.33 -11.79 -23.61
C ASN A 356 -8.14 -11.08 -24.28
N PHE A 357 -7.32 -10.43 -23.46
CA PHE A 357 -6.05 -9.83 -23.87
C PHE A 357 -4.88 -10.64 -23.28
N GLU A 358 -4.49 -11.71 -23.97
CA GLU A 358 -3.49 -12.66 -23.46
C GLU A 358 -2.06 -12.06 -23.40
N GLU A 359 -1.80 -11.01 -24.16
CA GLU A 359 -0.53 -10.28 -24.23
C GLU A 359 -0.16 -9.60 -22.91
N VAL A 360 -1.18 -9.16 -22.15
CA VAL A 360 -1.00 -8.53 -20.83
C VAL A 360 -1.04 -9.54 -19.68
N ARG A 361 -1.33 -10.82 -19.95
CA ARG A 361 -1.38 -11.90 -18.96
C ARG A 361 -0.01 -12.57 -18.74
N GLY A 362 0.09 -13.32 -17.65
CA GLY A 362 1.26 -14.12 -17.31
C GLY A 362 2.31 -13.39 -16.46
N PHE A 363 3.50 -14.00 -16.37
CA PHE A 363 4.52 -13.71 -15.34
C PHE A 363 5.83 -13.09 -15.89
N LYS A 364 5.84 -12.64 -17.16
CA LYS A 364 6.95 -11.81 -17.65
C LYS A 364 6.95 -10.51 -16.84
N HIS A 365 8.14 -10.09 -16.39
CA HIS A 365 8.30 -8.93 -15.52
C HIS A 365 7.73 -7.64 -16.11
N LEU A 366 7.93 -7.45 -17.42
CA LEU A 366 7.33 -6.42 -18.24
C LEU A 366 6.57 -7.12 -19.37
N LYS A 367 5.32 -6.74 -19.55
CA LYS A 367 4.45 -7.17 -20.65
C LYS A 367 4.00 -5.94 -21.40
N GLU A 368 3.95 -6.05 -22.71
CA GLU A 368 3.65 -4.94 -23.61
C GLU A 368 2.60 -5.41 -24.60
N ALA A 369 1.61 -4.56 -24.83
CA ALA A 369 0.56 -4.80 -25.80
C ALA A 369 0.30 -3.52 -26.58
N LYS A 370 -0.16 -3.69 -27.82
CA LYS A 370 -0.65 -2.62 -28.67
C LYS A 370 -2.08 -2.96 -29.02
N VAL A 371 -2.99 -2.05 -28.75
CA VAL A 371 -4.42 -2.23 -29.04
C VAL A 371 -4.88 -1.04 -29.86
N GLU A 372 -5.57 -1.32 -30.95
CA GLU A 372 -6.17 -0.26 -31.76
C GLU A 372 -7.53 0.12 -31.15
N ILE A 373 -7.70 1.38 -30.79
CA ILE A 373 -8.96 1.92 -30.26
C ILE A 373 -9.35 3.11 -31.15
N ALA A 374 -10.46 2.98 -31.87
CA ALA A 374 -10.98 4.00 -32.78
C ALA A 374 -9.93 4.56 -33.77
N GLY A 375 -9.09 3.68 -34.32
CA GLY A 375 -8.04 4.05 -35.29
C GLY A 375 -6.77 4.67 -34.67
N GLN A 376 -6.67 4.76 -33.34
CA GLN A 376 -5.46 5.15 -32.62
C GLN A 376 -4.76 3.93 -32.00
N GLU A 377 -3.45 3.80 -32.21
CA GLU A 377 -2.65 2.73 -31.59
C GLU A 377 -2.36 3.06 -30.11
N ILE A 378 -2.99 2.33 -29.20
CA ILE A 378 -2.78 2.44 -27.75
C ILE A 378 -1.74 1.43 -27.29
N LYS A 379 -0.57 1.96 -26.92
CA LYS A 379 0.52 1.22 -26.27
C LYS A 379 0.26 1.05 -24.78
N VAL A 380 0.21 -0.20 -24.32
CA VAL A 380 -0.01 -0.59 -22.93
C VAL A 380 1.20 -1.32 -22.38
N ALA A 381 1.60 -0.99 -21.15
CA ALA A 381 2.58 -1.76 -20.40
C ALA A 381 2.00 -2.28 -19.09
N VAL A 382 2.41 -3.49 -18.71
CA VAL A 382 2.11 -4.08 -17.41
C VAL A 382 3.42 -4.51 -16.78
N VAL A 383 3.74 -3.94 -15.62
CA VAL A 383 4.97 -4.24 -14.90
C VAL A 383 4.67 -4.69 -13.48
N HIS A 384 5.36 -5.74 -13.03
CA HIS A 384 5.25 -6.20 -11.66
C HIS A 384 6.60 -6.39 -10.97
N GLY A 385 6.67 -6.04 -9.69
CA GLY A 385 7.92 -5.87 -8.95
C GLY A 385 8.44 -4.45 -9.07
N LEU A 386 8.62 -3.75 -7.95
CA LEU A 386 9.03 -2.34 -7.95
C LEU A 386 10.42 -2.11 -8.56
N GLY A 387 11.34 -3.07 -8.48
CA GLY A 387 12.63 -2.98 -9.19
C GLY A 387 12.46 -2.92 -10.71
N ASN A 388 11.51 -3.69 -11.25
CA ASN A 388 11.16 -3.66 -12.67
C ASN A 388 10.44 -2.37 -13.04
N ALA A 389 9.55 -1.89 -12.17
CA ALA A 389 8.87 -0.60 -12.36
C ALA A 389 9.89 0.54 -12.45
N LYS A 390 10.86 0.60 -11.51
CA LYS A 390 11.96 1.57 -11.55
C LYS A 390 12.76 1.51 -12.85
N ALA A 391 13.07 0.31 -13.33
CA ALA A 391 13.77 0.13 -14.61
C ALA A 391 12.94 0.64 -15.81
N LEU A 392 11.61 0.43 -15.80
CA LEU A 392 10.69 0.94 -16.82
C LEU A 392 10.62 2.48 -16.79
N LEU A 393 10.48 3.06 -15.60
CA LEU A 393 10.43 4.51 -15.42
C LEU A 393 11.72 5.18 -15.92
N ASN A 394 12.89 4.60 -15.65
CA ASN A 394 14.15 5.11 -16.19
C ASN A 394 14.18 5.10 -17.72
N LYS A 395 13.67 4.05 -18.37
CA LYS A 395 13.56 4.01 -19.84
C LYS A 395 12.64 5.11 -20.38
N ILE A 396 11.54 5.41 -19.68
CA ILE A 396 10.62 6.49 -20.04
C ILE A 396 11.31 7.85 -19.92
N LYS A 397 12.02 8.11 -18.81
CA LYS A 397 12.80 9.35 -18.62
C LYS A 397 13.88 9.54 -19.67
N GLU A 398 14.51 8.46 -20.11
CA GLU A 398 15.52 8.47 -21.17
C GLU A 398 14.93 8.59 -22.58
N GLY A 399 13.60 8.63 -22.74
CA GLY A 399 12.92 8.65 -24.05
C GLY A 399 13.05 7.35 -24.83
N LYS A 400 13.42 6.23 -24.18
CA LYS A 400 13.61 4.91 -24.79
C LYS A 400 12.36 4.04 -24.77
N ALA A 401 11.32 4.46 -24.05
CA ALA A 401 10.05 3.77 -23.99
C ALA A 401 8.91 4.79 -23.88
N ASP A 402 7.81 4.51 -24.56
CA ASP A 402 6.65 5.40 -24.68
C ASP A 402 5.38 4.55 -24.64
N TYR A 403 4.47 4.90 -23.72
CA TYR A 403 3.21 4.19 -23.47
C TYR A 403 2.11 5.19 -23.16
N HIS A 404 0.86 4.77 -23.32
CA HIS A 404 -0.30 5.59 -22.96
C HIS A 404 -0.83 5.23 -21.58
N ILE A 405 -0.80 3.94 -21.23
CA ILE A 405 -1.25 3.44 -19.92
C ILE A 405 -0.29 2.36 -19.41
N ILE A 406 -0.02 2.41 -18.10
CA ILE A 406 0.92 1.50 -17.44
C ILE A 406 0.30 0.97 -16.14
N GLU A 407 0.06 -0.34 -16.08
CA GLU A 407 -0.29 -1.03 -14.84
C GLU A 407 0.99 -1.34 -14.05
N VAL A 408 1.02 -0.93 -12.77
CA VAL A 408 2.14 -1.21 -11.86
C VAL A 408 1.67 -1.96 -10.63
N MET A 409 2.22 -3.16 -10.44
CA MET A 409 1.97 -4.00 -9.26
C MET A 409 3.25 -4.22 -8.48
N ALA A 410 3.30 -3.88 -7.19
CA ALA A 410 4.53 -4.05 -6.42
C ALA A 410 4.94 -5.53 -6.24
N CYS A 411 3.97 -6.45 -6.13
CA CYS A 411 4.23 -7.85 -5.82
C CYS A 411 4.45 -8.67 -7.12
N PRO A 412 5.45 -9.58 -7.18
CA PRO A 412 5.62 -10.46 -8.34
C PRO A 412 4.38 -11.35 -8.58
N GLY A 413 3.79 -11.23 -9.77
CA GLY A 413 2.54 -11.91 -10.13
C GLY A 413 1.26 -11.14 -9.78
N GLY A 414 1.36 -9.94 -9.19
CA GLY A 414 0.22 -9.16 -8.74
C GLY A 414 -0.27 -9.56 -7.34
N CYS A 415 -1.53 -9.27 -7.04
CA CYS A 415 -2.11 -9.47 -5.71
C CYS A 415 -2.12 -10.94 -5.25
N ILE A 416 -2.18 -11.93 -6.16
CA ILE A 416 -1.99 -13.36 -5.83
C ILE A 416 -0.64 -13.69 -5.18
N GLY A 417 0.36 -12.82 -5.36
CA GLY A 417 1.69 -12.90 -4.77
C GLY A 417 1.91 -11.92 -3.62
N GLY A 418 0.86 -11.27 -3.15
CA GLY A 418 0.92 -10.34 -2.03
C GLY A 418 1.29 -11.03 -0.72
N ALA A 419 1.95 -10.28 0.17
CA ALA A 419 2.50 -10.82 1.41
C ALA A 419 1.45 -11.20 2.47
N GLY A 420 0.19 -10.80 2.27
CA GLY A 420 -0.93 -11.21 3.12
C GLY A 420 -1.50 -12.58 2.74
N GLN A 421 -1.10 -13.14 1.59
CA GLN A 421 -1.52 -14.47 1.15
C GLN A 421 -0.81 -15.58 1.95
N PRO A 422 -1.32 -16.81 1.90
CA PRO A 422 -0.63 -17.99 2.43
C PRO A 422 0.79 -18.07 1.87
N ILE A 423 1.72 -18.37 2.75
CA ILE A 423 3.14 -18.18 2.48
C ILE A 423 3.64 -19.29 1.57
N SER A 424 4.07 -18.91 0.37
CA SER A 424 4.66 -19.84 -0.59
C SER A 424 5.79 -19.18 -1.37
N PRO A 425 7.02 -19.71 -1.30
CA PRO A 425 8.12 -19.24 -2.14
C PRO A 425 7.98 -19.72 -3.59
N SER A 426 7.05 -20.62 -3.87
CA SER A 426 6.91 -21.26 -5.18
C SER A 426 6.22 -20.35 -6.20
N MET A 427 6.94 -20.04 -7.28
CA MET A 427 6.34 -19.39 -8.45
C MET A 427 5.22 -20.25 -9.08
N GLU A 428 5.29 -21.57 -8.94
CA GLU A 428 4.26 -22.47 -9.45
C GLU A 428 2.95 -22.31 -8.69
N THR A 429 3.00 -22.12 -7.36
CA THR A 429 1.81 -21.80 -6.55
C THR A 429 1.17 -20.50 -7.02
N LYS A 430 1.98 -19.47 -7.28
CA LYS A 430 1.49 -18.19 -7.79
C LYS A 430 0.82 -18.33 -9.17
N LYS A 431 1.39 -19.14 -10.08
CA LYS A 431 0.78 -19.46 -11.38
C LYS A 431 -0.58 -20.16 -11.23
N LYS A 432 -0.68 -21.12 -10.31
CA LYS A 432 -1.95 -21.81 -10.02
C LYS A 432 -3.01 -20.84 -9.47
N ARG A 433 -2.64 -19.96 -8.53
CA ARG A 433 -3.54 -18.88 -8.05
C ARG A 433 -4.03 -17.98 -9.19
N ALA A 434 -3.13 -17.53 -10.07
CA ALA A 434 -3.51 -16.73 -11.24
C ALA A 434 -4.47 -17.49 -12.18
N LYS A 435 -4.23 -18.79 -12.42
CA LYS A 435 -5.15 -19.64 -13.18
C LYS A 435 -6.54 -19.72 -12.54
N GLY A 436 -6.60 -19.80 -11.21
CA GLY A 436 -7.86 -19.71 -10.45
C GLY A 436 -8.63 -18.42 -10.73
N ILE A 437 -7.93 -17.28 -10.75
CA ILE A 437 -8.53 -15.97 -11.08
C ILE A 437 -9.08 -15.95 -12.51
N TYR A 438 -8.30 -16.40 -13.50
CA TYR A 438 -8.77 -16.45 -14.89
C TYR A 438 -9.95 -17.42 -15.07
N ASN A 439 -9.98 -18.53 -14.33
CA ASN A 439 -11.10 -19.44 -14.35
C ASN A 439 -12.36 -18.82 -13.72
N ALA A 440 -12.20 -18.04 -12.63
CA ALA A 440 -13.32 -17.33 -12.02
C ALA A 440 -13.91 -16.27 -12.96
N ASP A 441 -13.09 -15.52 -13.71
CA ASP A 441 -13.56 -14.62 -14.78
C ASP A 441 -14.33 -15.38 -15.87
N LYS A 442 -13.81 -16.54 -16.33
CA LYS A 442 -14.48 -17.37 -17.36
C LYS A 442 -15.82 -17.95 -16.91
N LEU A 443 -15.98 -18.23 -15.61
CA LEU A 443 -17.21 -18.75 -15.03
C LEU A 443 -18.23 -17.65 -14.70
N SER A 444 -17.84 -16.38 -14.76
CA SER A 444 -18.73 -15.26 -14.49
C SER A 444 -19.75 -15.07 -15.61
N GLN A 445 -21.00 -14.78 -15.24
CA GLN A 445 -22.06 -14.47 -16.19
C GLN A 445 -21.83 -13.12 -16.88
N LEU A 446 -21.30 -12.14 -16.15
CA LEU A 446 -20.89 -10.84 -16.66
C LEU A 446 -19.37 -10.76 -16.68
N ARG A 447 -18.78 -10.37 -17.81
CA ARG A 447 -17.31 -10.30 -17.99
C ARG A 447 -16.80 -8.93 -18.41
N LYS A 448 -17.67 -7.93 -18.35
CA LYS A 448 -17.41 -6.51 -18.61
C LYS A 448 -17.98 -5.70 -17.45
N SER A 449 -17.23 -4.73 -16.95
CA SER A 449 -17.65 -3.93 -15.78
C SER A 449 -18.82 -3.01 -16.13
N GLN A 450 -18.85 -2.51 -17.36
CA GLN A 450 -19.92 -1.65 -17.87
C GLN A 450 -21.27 -2.37 -18.05
N ASP A 451 -21.27 -3.71 -18.14
CA ASP A 451 -22.49 -4.51 -18.23
C ASP A 451 -23.10 -4.79 -16.84
N ASN A 452 -22.44 -4.39 -15.74
CA ASN A 452 -22.91 -4.68 -14.39
C ASN A 452 -24.05 -3.72 -14.00
N PRO A 453 -25.32 -4.19 -13.89
CA PRO A 453 -26.45 -3.32 -13.58
C PRO A 453 -26.37 -2.67 -12.19
N VAL A 454 -25.61 -3.27 -11.26
CA VAL A 454 -25.39 -2.68 -9.93
C VAL A 454 -24.49 -1.45 -10.02
N VAL A 455 -23.51 -1.46 -10.93
CA VAL A 455 -22.67 -0.29 -11.20
C VAL A 455 -23.52 0.87 -11.73
N THR A 456 -24.38 0.62 -12.72
CA THR A 456 -25.33 1.62 -13.23
C THR A 456 -26.20 2.17 -12.11
N LYS A 457 -26.74 1.29 -11.25
CA LYS A 457 -27.56 1.69 -10.11
C LYS A 457 -26.79 2.59 -9.12
N PHE A 458 -25.50 2.34 -8.86
CA PHE A 458 -24.70 3.21 -8.01
C PHE A 458 -24.48 4.59 -8.62
N TYR A 459 -24.32 4.68 -9.94
CA TYR A 459 -24.31 5.98 -10.63
C TYR A 459 -25.66 6.69 -10.50
N ASP A 460 -26.76 6.03 -10.86
CA ASP A 460 -28.09 6.63 -10.81
C ASP A 460 -28.49 7.10 -9.40
N GLN A 461 -28.05 6.39 -8.36
CA GLN A 461 -28.42 6.67 -6.97
C GLN A 461 -27.48 7.64 -6.26
N TRP A 462 -26.17 7.53 -6.47
CA TRP A 462 -25.18 8.19 -5.61
C TRP A 462 -24.15 9.04 -6.36
N LEU A 463 -23.75 8.63 -7.57
CA LEU A 463 -22.55 9.18 -8.24
C LEU A 463 -22.86 10.01 -9.49
N GLU A 464 -24.10 10.04 -9.94
CA GLU A 464 -24.58 10.68 -11.18
C GLU A 464 -24.00 10.06 -12.47
N LYS A 465 -22.72 10.28 -12.76
CA LYS A 465 -22.02 9.79 -13.94
C LYS A 465 -20.51 9.69 -13.69
N PRO A 466 -19.77 8.91 -14.50
CA PRO A 466 -18.31 8.87 -14.40
C PRO A 466 -17.68 10.27 -14.52
N ASN A 467 -16.64 10.55 -13.72
CA ASN A 467 -15.99 11.85 -13.59
C ASN A 467 -16.93 13.03 -13.21
N SER A 468 -18.12 12.79 -12.65
CA SER A 468 -18.93 13.85 -12.04
C SER A 468 -18.24 14.42 -10.78
N GLU A 469 -18.74 15.54 -10.25
CA GLU A 469 -18.24 16.10 -8.99
C GLU A 469 -18.46 15.13 -7.82
N GLN A 470 -19.63 14.48 -7.77
CA GLN A 470 -20.00 13.49 -6.76
C GLN A 470 -19.12 12.23 -6.87
N ALA A 471 -18.88 11.75 -8.10
CA ALA A 471 -17.97 10.64 -8.34
C ALA A 471 -16.55 11.00 -7.92
N HIS A 472 -16.06 12.19 -8.27
CA HIS A 472 -14.74 12.67 -7.83
C HIS A 472 -14.62 12.72 -6.31
N GLU A 473 -15.62 13.24 -5.61
CA GLU A 473 -15.62 13.36 -4.16
C GLU A 473 -15.65 12.00 -3.45
N ALA A 474 -16.37 11.02 -4.00
CA ALA A 474 -16.52 9.69 -3.41
C ALA A 474 -15.40 8.71 -3.84
N LEU A 475 -14.97 8.77 -5.09
CA LEU A 475 -14.16 7.72 -5.73
C LEU A 475 -12.76 8.15 -6.13
N HIS A 476 -12.40 9.43 -6.03
CA HIS A 476 -11.07 9.93 -6.40
C HIS A 476 -10.29 10.48 -5.21
N THR A 477 -8.98 10.63 -5.40
CA THR A 477 -8.00 11.13 -4.44
C THR A 477 -6.86 11.84 -5.18
N ALA A 478 -5.96 12.45 -4.41
CA ALA A 478 -4.75 13.07 -4.90
C ALA A 478 -3.54 12.54 -4.13
N TYR A 479 -2.39 12.52 -4.79
CA TYR A 479 -1.13 12.06 -4.21
C TYR A 479 -0.17 13.22 -4.03
N ALA A 480 0.61 13.17 -2.95
CA ALA A 480 1.61 14.18 -2.63
C ALA A 480 2.97 13.51 -2.43
N ASN A 481 4.03 14.25 -2.75
CA ASN A 481 5.40 13.78 -2.51
C ASN A 481 5.60 13.55 -1.01
N ARG A 482 6.09 12.35 -0.66
CA ARG A 482 6.50 12.02 0.69
C ARG A 482 8.01 12.14 0.76
N GLY A 483 8.49 13.12 1.53
CA GLY A 483 9.92 13.39 1.67
C GLY A 483 10.72 12.16 2.14
N ARG A 484 12.00 12.07 1.73
CA ARG A 484 12.87 10.91 2.01
C ARG A 484 13.33 10.78 3.46
N ILE A 485 13.16 11.80 4.30
CA ILE A 485 13.47 11.77 5.74
C ILE A 485 12.53 12.75 6.44
N ILE A 486 11.71 12.26 7.38
CA ILE A 486 10.95 13.10 8.30
C ILE A 486 11.77 13.18 9.59
N GLY A 487 12.15 14.40 10.00
CA GLY A 487 12.53 14.65 11.40
C GLY A 487 14.00 14.51 11.79
N GLU A 488 14.97 14.59 10.87
CA GLU A 488 16.37 14.82 11.28
C GLU A 488 16.86 16.19 10.84
N ASP A 489 16.92 17.07 11.84
CA ASP A 489 17.55 18.37 11.74
C ASP A 489 19.08 18.21 11.81
N ILE A 490 19.81 18.72 10.82
CA ILE A 490 21.25 18.98 10.92
C ILE A 490 21.42 20.17 11.87
N GLN A 491 21.75 19.88 13.12
CA GLN A 491 21.97 20.89 14.17
C GLN A 491 23.29 21.64 13.92
N LEU A 492 23.21 22.95 13.68
CA LEU A 492 24.37 23.80 13.38
C LEU A 492 24.76 24.71 14.55
N LEU A 493 23.84 25.02 15.47
CA LEU A 493 24.08 25.84 16.66
C LEU A 493 23.52 25.12 17.91
N THR A 494 24.24 25.25 19.04
CA THR A 494 24.07 24.41 20.23
C THR A 494 22.83 24.71 21.08
N SER A 495 22.25 23.61 21.59
CA SER A 495 21.24 23.42 22.65
C SER A 495 19.78 23.75 22.32
N LYS A 496 18.98 22.70 22.03
CA LYS A 496 17.51 22.72 22.16
C LYS A 496 17.16 23.10 23.60
N GLN A 497 16.99 24.38 23.87
CA GLN A 497 16.34 24.88 25.07
C GLN A 497 14.91 25.30 24.71
N PRO A 498 13.91 24.98 25.57
CA PRO A 498 12.49 25.18 25.27
C PRO A 498 12.08 26.66 25.12
N ASP A 499 12.86 27.59 25.65
CA ASP A 499 12.53 29.02 25.71
C ASP A 499 13.22 29.85 24.60
N LYS A 500 13.50 29.24 23.44
CA LYS A 500 14.18 29.89 22.29
C LYS A 500 13.34 29.78 21.03
N VAL A 501 13.44 30.78 20.15
CA VAL A 501 12.75 30.76 18.84
C VAL A 501 13.39 29.70 17.95
N ASP A 502 12.60 28.71 17.53
CA ASP A 502 13.04 27.59 16.72
C ASP A 502 13.02 27.95 15.24
N ILE A 503 14.14 27.76 14.54
CA ILE A 503 14.29 28.14 13.13
C ILE A 503 14.87 26.95 12.36
N ALA A 504 14.05 26.35 11.50
CA ALA A 504 14.46 25.29 10.59
C ALA A 504 14.59 25.85 9.18
N VAL A 505 15.71 25.60 8.49
CA VAL A 505 15.85 25.93 7.06
C VAL A 505 15.86 24.64 6.24
N CYS A 506 14.97 24.54 5.25
CA CYS A 506 14.95 23.39 4.36
C CYS A 506 16.21 23.34 3.49
N VAL A 507 17.00 22.28 3.61
CA VAL A 507 18.19 21.99 2.79
C VAL A 507 17.98 20.77 1.87
N GLY A 508 16.73 20.36 1.68
CA GLY A 508 16.37 19.39 0.65
C GLY A 508 16.76 19.86 -0.76
N THR A 509 16.86 18.93 -1.71
CA THR A 509 17.43 19.16 -3.05
C THR A 509 16.86 20.39 -3.75
N CYS A 510 15.53 20.59 -3.74
CA CYS A 510 14.88 21.76 -4.37
C CYS A 510 15.17 23.08 -3.67
N CYS A 511 15.37 23.09 -2.35
CA CYS A 511 15.72 24.30 -1.60
C CYS A 511 17.21 24.61 -1.73
N TYR A 512 18.06 23.57 -1.73
CA TYR A 512 19.48 23.70 -1.94
C TYR A 512 19.81 24.35 -3.30
N LEU A 513 19.18 23.85 -4.38
CA LEU A 513 19.35 24.43 -5.73
C LEU A 513 18.89 25.89 -5.84
N LYS A 514 17.97 26.33 -4.96
CA LYS A 514 17.50 27.72 -4.88
C LYS A 514 18.18 28.54 -3.77
N GLY A 515 19.34 28.09 -3.30
CA GLY A 515 20.21 28.88 -2.42
C GLY A 515 19.89 28.78 -0.93
N SER A 516 19.19 27.74 -0.46
CA SER A 516 18.84 27.63 0.97
C SER A 516 20.05 27.58 1.91
N TYR A 517 21.21 27.13 1.42
CA TYR A 517 22.47 27.17 2.17
C TYR A 517 22.97 28.61 2.41
N ASP A 518 22.75 29.50 1.45
CA ASP A 518 23.09 30.91 1.58
C ASP A 518 22.07 31.67 2.44
N THR A 519 20.78 31.31 2.34
CA THR A 519 19.74 31.78 3.29
C THR A 519 20.11 31.41 4.73
N LEU A 520 20.54 30.17 4.95
CA LEU A 520 20.97 29.68 6.26
C LEU A 520 22.19 30.44 6.80
N LYS A 521 23.21 30.68 5.96
CA LYS A 521 24.37 31.51 6.34
C LYS A 521 23.97 32.94 6.70
N LYS A 522 23.10 33.56 5.90
CA LYS A 522 22.62 34.93 6.17
C LYS A 522 21.86 35.00 7.50
N PHE A 523 21.04 34.00 7.83
CA PHE A 523 20.42 33.93 9.15
C PHE A 523 21.43 33.79 10.30
N MET A 524 22.52 33.05 10.12
CA MET A 524 23.60 33.02 11.11
C MET A 524 24.25 34.39 11.29
N THR A 525 24.59 35.08 10.19
CA THR A 525 25.18 36.42 10.23
C THR A 525 24.24 37.44 10.89
N GLN A 526 22.96 37.41 10.55
CA GLN A 526 21.95 38.31 11.14
C GLN A 526 21.74 38.04 12.64
N ALA A 527 21.79 36.78 13.08
CA ALA A 527 21.73 36.43 14.49
C ALA A 527 22.94 36.95 15.29
N ASP A 528 24.12 36.95 14.67
CA ASP A 528 25.35 37.50 15.25
C ASP A 528 25.30 39.03 15.32
N GLU A 529 24.89 39.70 14.25
CA GLU A 529 24.75 41.17 14.18
C GLU A 529 23.71 41.69 15.20
N ALA A 530 22.59 40.99 15.34
CA ALA A 530 21.54 41.32 16.29
C ALA A 530 21.85 40.86 17.73
N LYS A 531 22.95 40.13 17.96
CA LYS A 531 23.35 39.57 19.27
C LYS A 531 22.27 38.67 19.91
N VAL A 532 21.51 37.95 19.09
CA VAL A 532 20.41 37.06 19.54
C VAL A 532 20.74 35.58 19.38
N ARG A 533 22.00 35.24 19.07
CA ARG A 533 22.46 33.86 18.87
C ARG A 533 22.08 32.90 20.00
N GLU A 534 22.11 33.38 21.25
CA GLU A 534 21.74 32.60 22.43
C GLU A 534 20.23 32.46 22.64
N LYS A 535 19.39 33.15 21.86
CA LYS A 535 17.93 33.15 21.96
C LYS A 535 17.22 32.39 20.83
N ILE A 536 17.97 31.80 19.90
CA ILE A 536 17.43 31.09 18.73
C ILE A 536 17.98 29.67 18.61
N ASN A 537 17.17 28.75 18.10
CA ASN A 537 17.58 27.39 17.72
C ASN A 537 17.61 27.28 16.19
N LEU A 538 18.73 27.63 15.55
CA LEU A 538 18.87 27.54 14.10
C LEU A 538 19.43 26.18 13.67
N HIS A 539 18.68 25.45 12.85
CA HIS A 539 19.07 24.15 12.32
C HIS A 539 18.63 23.99 10.86
N ALA A 540 19.25 23.06 10.14
CA ALA A 540 18.83 22.72 8.79
C ALA A 540 17.97 21.46 8.83
N THR A 541 16.95 21.36 7.99
CA THR A 541 16.10 20.18 7.92
C THR A 541 15.93 19.74 6.47
N PHE A 542 15.68 18.46 6.20
CA PHE A 542 15.65 17.98 4.83
C PHE A 542 14.36 18.35 4.07
N CYS A 543 13.26 18.62 4.77
CA CYS A 543 11.99 18.96 4.13
C CYS A 543 11.10 19.79 5.05
N LEU A 544 10.53 20.86 4.51
CA LEU A 544 9.46 21.66 5.13
C LEU A 544 8.25 21.80 4.19
N GLU A 545 8.14 20.90 3.21
CA GLU A 545 7.15 20.98 2.12
C GLU A 545 7.34 22.25 1.26
N GLY A 546 6.35 22.64 0.44
CA GLY A 546 6.37 23.93 -0.27
C GLY A 546 7.39 24.09 -1.42
N CYS A 547 7.86 22.99 -2.04
CA CYS A 547 8.93 23.02 -3.05
C CYS A 547 8.66 23.91 -4.28
N GLU A 548 7.40 24.19 -4.59
CA GLU A 548 7.00 25.11 -5.67
C GLU A 548 7.57 26.52 -5.41
N GLN A 549 7.59 26.93 -4.14
CA GLN A 549 8.10 28.21 -3.66
C GLN A 549 9.30 27.99 -2.72
N SER A 550 10.30 27.19 -3.12
CA SER A 550 11.55 27.09 -2.35
C SER A 550 12.43 28.36 -2.46
N PRO A 551 13.32 28.64 -1.48
CA PRO A 551 13.55 27.93 -0.21
C PRO A 551 12.44 28.10 0.82
N SER A 552 12.15 27.03 1.56
CA SER A 552 11.19 27.06 2.67
C SER A 552 11.91 27.06 4.02
N ILE A 553 11.38 27.80 4.98
CA ILE A 553 11.86 27.86 6.35
C ILE A 553 10.69 27.63 7.31
N LYS A 554 10.98 27.24 8.54
CA LYS A 554 10.00 27.11 9.62
C LYS A 554 10.47 27.93 10.81
N VAL A 555 9.60 28.78 11.33
CA VAL A 555 9.85 29.58 12.53
C VAL A 555 8.80 29.19 13.58
N ASN A 556 9.24 28.52 14.64
CA ASN A 556 8.40 27.80 15.59
C ASN A 556 7.48 26.80 14.87
N ASN A 557 6.17 27.04 14.79
CA ASN A 557 5.21 26.16 14.10
C ASN A 557 4.75 26.69 12.74
N GLU A 558 5.28 27.83 12.28
CA GLU A 558 4.86 28.49 11.04
C GLU A 558 5.85 28.18 9.91
N ILE A 559 5.37 27.64 8.78
CA ILE A 559 6.17 27.41 7.58
C ILE A 559 6.05 28.63 6.66
N ILE A 560 7.18 29.16 6.23
CA ILE A 560 7.30 30.32 5.34
C ILE A 560 8.00 29.86 4.07
N ASN A 561 7.32 29.99 2.94
CA ASN A 561 7.86 29.64 1.63
C ASN A 561 8.45 30.88 0.93
N GLY A 562 9.34 30.63 -0.02
CA GLY A 562 9.88 31.63 -0.94
C GLY A 562 11.10 32.39 -0.41
N VAL A 563 11.67 32.00 0.72
CA VAL A 563 12.72 32.75 1.43
C VAL A 563 14.08 32.58 0.75
N THR A 564 14.27 33.33 -0.33
CA THR A 564 15.54 33.39 -1.05
C THR A 564 16.61 34.11 -0.22
N PRO A 565 17.90 33.95 -0.56
CA PRO A 565 18.97 34.67 0.12
C PRO A 565 18.76 36.19 0.15
N ASP A 566 18.13 36.79 -0.86
CA ASP A 566 17.89 38.23 -0.92
C ASP A 566 16.79 38.70 0.03
N GLN A 567 15.85 37.81 0.36
CA GLN A 567 14.76 38.08 1.29
C GLN A 567 15.09 37.72 2.75
N ALA A 568 16.20 37.00 2.97
CA ALA A 568 16.58 36.50 4.28
C ALA A 568 16.70 37.61 5.34
N GLU A 569 17.26 38.77 5.01
CA GLU A 569 17.39 39.88 5.98
C GLU A 569 16.02 40.43 6.41
N THR A 570 15.12 40.65 5.46
CA THR A 570 13.76 41.14 5.71
C THR A 570 12.97 40.14 6.55
N VAL A 571 13.00 38.86 6.17
CA VAL A 571 12.31 37.79 6.89
C VAL A 571 12.86 37.63 8.31
N PHE A 572 14.18 37.76 8.51
CA PHE A 572 14.78 37.71 9.84
C PHE A 572 14.28 38.84 10.74
N LYS A 573 14.20 40.08 10.22
CA LYS A 573 13.71 41.23 10.99
C LYS A 573 12.21 41.15 11.30
N GLU A 574 11.40 40.73 10.34
CA GLU A 574 9.93 40.79 10.45
C GLU A 574 9.33 39.57 11.14
N LYS A 575 9.93 38.38 10.99
CA LYS A 575 9.35 37.11 11.43
C LYS A 575 10.10 36.43 12.56
N ILE A 576 11.39 36.74 12.73
CA ILE A 576 12.25 36.13 13.76
C ILE A 576 12.49 37.12 14.91
N LEU A 577 12.95 38.35 14.63
CA LEU A 577 13.20 39.35 15.69
C LEU A 577 11.95 39.85 16.40
N THR A 578 10.80 39.84 15.74
CA THR A 578 9.50 40.21 16.34
C THR A 578 9.09 39.20 17.41
N LYS A 579 9.26 37.90 17.14
CA LYS A 579 8.99 36.80 18.08
C LYS A 579 9.98 36.74 19.25
N LEU A 580 11.09 37.47 19.19
CA LEU A 580 12.07 37.62 20.28
C LEU A 580 11.80 38.82 21.20
N LYS A 581 10.86 39.71 20.84
CA LYS A 581 10.48 40.90 21.61
C LYS A 581 9.21 40.72 22.45
N GLU A 582 8.53 39.58 22.30
CA GLU A 582 7.29 39.26 23.03
C GLU A 582 7.53 38.57 24.38
N ASP A 583 8.79 38.45 24.82
CA ASP A 583 9.20 37.98 26.16
C ASP A 583 9.91 39.07 26.99
#